data_AF-A0A7C4H2A6-F1
#
_entry.id   AF-A0A7C4H2A6-F1
#
_cell.length_a   1.000
_cell.length_b   1.000
_cell.length_c   1.000
_cell.angle_alpha   90.00
_cell.angle_beta   90.00
_cell.angle_gamma   90.00
#
_symmetry.space_group_name_H-M   'P 1'
#
loop_
_entity.id
_entity.type
_entity.pdbx_description
1 polymer ?
#
loop_
_entity_poly.entity_id
_entity_poly.type
_entity_poly.pdbx_seq_one_letter_code
_entity_poly.pdbx_strand_id
1 'polypeptide(L)'
;MVQEFIEVEDVGTFRLVAEQSPFVIRKDPYLFAQYFSSMIFINIANLEEREVKRLFDLLRGKMIVVKSLVKAQSISDFLEKIHEMKAPK
;
A
#
# COMPACT_ATOMS: atom_id res chain seq x y z
N MET A 1 -3.20 11.23 16.21
CA MET A 1 -4.06 11.70 15.10
C MET A 1 -4.76 10.49 14.51
N VAL A 2 -6.03 10.62 14.15
CA VAL A 2 -6.77 9.59 13.42
C VAL A 2 -6.29 9.62 11.98
N GLN A 3 -5.92 8.46 11.43
CA GLN A 3 -5.58 8.34 10.02
C GLN A 3 -6.88 8.06 9.25
N GLU A 4 -7.24 8.94 8.31
CA GLU A 4 -8.42 8.76 7.47
C GLU A 4 -8.09 7.89 6.28
N PHE A 5 -8.93 6.90 6.01
CA PHE A 5 -8.82 6.01 4.85
C PHE A 5 -9.99 6.30 3.92
N ILE A 6 -9.69 6.64 2.67
CA ILE A 6 -10.69 7.03 1.67
C ILE A 6 -10.57 6.05 0.51
N GLU A 7 -11.65 5.32 0.26
CA GLU A 7 -11.74 4.43 -0.90
C GLU A 7 -12.11 5.24 -2.14
N VAL A 8 -11.49 4.89 -3.27
CA VAL A 8 -11.89 5.37 -4.59
C VAL A 8 -12.14 4.17 -5.49
N GLU A 9 -13.19 4.27 -6.30
CA GLU A 9 -13.66 3.16 -7.14
C GLU A 9 -13.03 3.18 -8.54
N ASP A 10 -12.58 4.36 -9.01
CA ASP A 10 -12.04 4.52 -10.36
C ASP A 10 -10.52 4.72 -10.38
N VAL A 11 -9.90 4.17 -11.42
CA VAL A 11 -8.44 4.23 -11.63
C VAL A 11 -7.95 5.65 -11.88
N GLY A 12 -8.77 6.52 -12.48
CA GLY A 12 -8.41 7.90 -12.79
C GLY A 12 -8.17 8.72 -11.52
N THR A 13 -9.09 8.65 -10.57
CA THR A 13 -8.98 9.33 -9.27
C THR A 13 -7.81 8.78 -8.47
N PHE A 14 -7.67 7.45 -8.39
CA PHE A 14 -6.53 6.86 -7.69
C PHE A 14 -5.19 7.31 -8.30
N ARG A 15 -5.12 7.36 -9.63
CA ARG A 15 -3.94 7.80 -10.37
C ARG A 15 -3.52 9.23 -10.01
N LEU A 16 -4.47 10.18 -9.95
CA LEU A 16 -4.17 11.57 -9.61
C LEU A 16 -3.44 11.69 -8.27
N VAL A 17 -3.90 10.92 -7.29
CA VAL A 17 -3.28 10.89 -5.96
C VAL A 17 -1.95 10.15 -5.99
N ALA A 18 -1.92 8.98 -6.64
CA ALA A 18 -0.72 8.17 -6.74
C ALA A 18 0.42 8.94 -7.41
N GLU A 19 0.15 9.74 -8.45
CA GLU A 19 1.11 10.65 -9.13
C GLU A 19 1.82 11.61 -8.18
N GLN A 20 1.13 12.14 -7.17
CA GLN A 20 1.71 13.05 -6.19
C GLN A 20 2.34 12.34 -4.99
N SER A 21 1.99 11.08 -4.76
CA SER A 21 2.52 10.31 -3.65
C SER A 21 3.96 9.85 -3.93
N PRO A 22 4.89 9.94 -2.95
CA PRO A 22 6.27 9.48 -3.12
C PRO A 22 6.37 7.99 -3.51
N PHE A 23 5.45 7.18 -3.01
CA PHE A 23 5.33 5.76 -3.33
C PHE A 23 3.88 5.30 -3.19
N VAL A 24 3.57 4.20 -3.87
CA VAL A 24 2.30 3.47 -3.71
C VAL A 24 2.58 2.17 -2.97
N ILE A 25 1.85 1.91 -1.90
CA ILE A 25 1.94 0.67 -1.13
C ILE A 25 0.96 -0.34 -1.73
N ARG A 26 1.46 -1.51 -2.12
CA ARG A 26 0.65 -2.65 -2.53
C ARG A 26 0.56 -3.66 -1.42
N LYS A 27 -0.67 -3.88 -0.93
CA LYS A 27 -1.02 -5.01 -0.06
C LYS A 27 -2.25 -5.66 -0.67
N ASP A 28 -2.00 -6.69 -1.49
CA ASP A 28 -3.04 -7.30 -2.31
C ASP A 28 -4.32 -7.65 -1.53
N PRO A 29 -5.51 -7.36 -2.10
CA PRO A 29 -5.75 -6.75 -3.42
C PRO A 29 -5.74 -5.21 -3.44
N TYR A 30 -5.24 -4.54 -2.40
CA TYR A 30 -5.34 -3.09 -2.26
C TYR A 30 -4.07 -2.37 -2.68
N LEU A 31 -4.25 -1.20 -3.28
CA LEU A 31 -3.20 -0.20 -3.47
C LEU A 31 -3.52 1.02 -2.60
N PHE A 32 -2.50 1.58 -1.96
CA PHE A 32 -2.62 2.74 -1.10
C PHE A 32 -1.65 3.84 -1.55
N ALA A 33 -2.12 5.07 -1.56
CA ALA A 33 -1.32 6.26 -1.80
C ALA A 33 -1.60 7.29 -0.71
N GLN A 34 -0.55 7.84 -0.12
CA GLN A 34 -0.71 8.90 0.87
C GLN A 34 -0.97 10.24 0.17
N TYR A 35 -1.97 10.97 0.66
CA TYR A 35 -2.28 12.34 0.26
C TYR A 35 -2.47 13.19 1.51
N PHE A 36 -1.50 14.05 1.81
CA PHE A 36 -1.43 14.79 3.08
C PHE A 36 -1.61 13.87 4.31
N SER A 37 -2.66 14.09 5.11
CA SER A 37 -2.98 13.32 6.31
C SER A 37 -3.83 12.07 6.06
N SER A 38 -4.28 11.85 4.81
CA SER A 38 -5.22 10.79 4.46
C SER A 38 -4.54 9.72 3.60
N MET A 39 -5.05 8.49 3.71
CA MET A 39 -4.66 7.36 2.88
C MET A 39 -5.77 7.09 1.87
N ILE A 40 -5.48 7.36 0.61
CA ILE A 40 -6.39 7.01 -0.49
C ILE A 40 -6.09 5.57 -0.91
N PHE A 41 -7.12 4.75 -1.12
CA PHE A 41 -6.94 3.38 -1.55
C PHE A 41 -7.94 2.93 -2.60
N ILE A 42 -7.54 1.92 -3.38
CA ILE A 42 -8.37 1.26 -4.38
C ILE A 42 -8.25 -0.26 -4.23
N ASN A 43 -9.37 -0.96 -4.37
CA ASN A 43 -9.40 -2.42 -4.43
C ASN A 43 -9.30 -2.89 -5.88
N ILE A 44 -8.14 -3.43 -6.27
CA ILE A 44 -7.92 -3.84 -7.67
C ILE A 44 -8.70 -5.10 -8.05
N ALA A 45 -9.26 -5.84 -7.08
CA ALA A 45 -10.12 -6.98 -7.35
C ALA A 45 -11.48 -6.55 -7.96
N ASN A 46 -11.86 -5.28 -7.82
CA ASN A 46 -13.09 -4.72 -8.37
C ASN A 46 -12.91 -4.11 -9.77
N LEU A 47 -11.68 -4.13 -10.31
CA LEU A 47 -11.33 -3.50 -11.58
C LEU A 47 -11.26 -4.51 -12.72
N GLU A 48 -11.45 -4.03 -13.95
CA GLU A 48 -11.19 -4.86 -15.12
C GLU A 48 -9.69 -5.13 -15.29
N GLU A 49 -9.33 -6.31 -15.81
CA GLU A 49 -7.94 -6.71 -16.01
C GLU A 49 -7.12 -5.67 -16.81
N ARG A 50 -7.76 -5.03 -17.80
CA ARG A 50 -7.15 -3.98 -18.62
C ARG A 50 -6.79 -2.74 -17.80
N GLU A 51 -7.63 -2.37 -16.85
CA GLU A 51 -7.42 -1.22 -15.96
C GLU A 51 -6.32 -1.52 -14.96
N VAL A 52 -6.34 -2.72 -14.38
CA VAL A 52 -5.30 -3.21 -13.48
C VAL A 52 -3.93 -3.18 -14.17
N LYS A 53 -3.83 -3.69 -15.41
CA LYS A 53 -2.58 -3.66 -16.19
C LYS A 53 -2.07 -2.24 -16.43
N ARG A 54 -2.95 -1.33 -16.84
CA ARG A 54 -2.61 0.10 -17.05
C ARG A 54 -2.13 0.75 -15.76
N LEU A 55 -2.78 0.48 -14.63
CA LEU A 55 -2.42 1.02 -13.34
C LEU A 55 -1.04 0.52 -12.90
N PHE A 56 -0.76 -0.78 -13.04
CA PHE A 56 0.54 -1.35 -12.72
C PHE A 56 1.67 -0.79 -13.59
N ASP A 57 1.44 -0.62 -14.90
CA ASP A 57 2.42 -0.04 -15.80
C ASP A 57 2.77 1.40 -15.42
N LEU A 58 1.76 2.20 -15.04
CA LEU A 58 1.95 3.57 -14.58
C LEU A 58 2.72 3.67 -13.25
N LEU A 59 2.48 2.73 -12.34
CA LEU A 59 3.03 2.74 -10.98
C LEU A 59 4.36 2.01 -10.83
N ARG A 60 4.87 1.36 -11.89
CA ARG A 60 6.05 0.49 -11.87
C ARG A 60 7.27 1.11 -11.18
N GLY A 61 7.49 2.42 -11.32
CA GLY A 61 8.65 3.12 -10.77
C GLY A 61 8.56 3.53 -9.29
N LYS A 62 7.41 3.37 -8.62
CA LYS A 62 7.19 3.85 -7.25
C LYS A 62 6.35 2.93 -6.37
N MET A 63 6.08 1.71 -6.82
CA MET A 63 5.28 0.76 -6.07
C MET A 63 6.15 -0.05 -5.10
N ILE A 64 5.73 -0.10 -3.84
CA ILE A 64 6.32 -0.92 -2.78
C ILE A 64 5.38 -2.07 -2.48
N VAL A 65 5.84 -3.31 -2.68
CA VAL A 65 5.05 -4.52 -2.39
C VAL A 65 5.29 -4.96 -0.95
N VAL A 66 4.23 -4.98 -0.14
CA VAL A 66 4.29 -5.36 1.27
C VAL A 66 4.29 -6.87 1.42
N LYS A 67 5.42 -7.44 1.86
CA LYS A 67 5.56 -8.87 2.18
C LYS A 67 5.07 -9.21 3.59
N SER A 68 5.39 -8.38 4.56
CA SER A 68 5.00 -8.55 5.96
C SER A 68 4.92 -7.19 6.66
N LEU A 69 4.19 -7.13 7.76
CA LEU A 69 4.08 -5.96 8.62
C LEU A 69 4.44 -6.37 10.04
N VAL A 70 5.34 -5.64 10.68
CA VAL A 70 5.68 -5.83 12.08
C VAL A 70 5.24 -4.60 12.84
N LYS A 71 4.26 -4.76 13.73
CA LYS A 71 3.85 -3.71 14.65
C LYS A 71 4.71 -3.82 15.91
N ALA A 72 5.56 -2.84 16.11
CA ALA A 72 6.44 -2.74 17.27
C ALA A 72 6.33 -1.36 17.92
N GLN A 73 6.53 -1.30 19.23
CA GLN A 73 6.50 -0.06 20.01
C GLN A 73 7.89 0.56 20.16
N SER A 74 8.95 -0.21 19.90
CA SER A 74 10.35 0.24 19.94
C SER A 74 11.22 -0.57 18.97
N ILE A 75 12.47 -0.13 18.80
CA ILE A 75 13.46 -0.86 18.01
C ILE A 75 13.74 -2.24 18.63
N SER A 76 13.87 -2.32 19.96
CA SER A 76 14.11 -3.59 20.65
C SER A 76 12.96 -4.58 20.44
N ASP A 77 11.72 -4.12 20.61
CA ASP A 77 10.50 -4.91 20.37
C ASP A 77 10.42 -5.38 18.91
N PHE A 78 10.82 -4.54 17.95
CA PHE A 78 10.90 -4.93 16.54
C PHE A 78 11.92 -6.04 16.30
N LEU A 79 13.12 -5.93 16.88
CA LEU A 79 14.19 -6.91 16.69
C LEU A 79 13.82 -8.28 17.28
N GLU A 80 13.19 -8.31 18.46
CA GLU A 80 12.68 -9.54 19.07
C GLU A 80 11.64 -10.22 18.18
N LYS A 81 10.61 -9.48 17.74
CA LYS A 81 9.57 -10.02 16.85
C LYS A 81 10.12 -10.54 15.53
N ILE A 82 11.07 -9.83 14.92
CA ILE A 82 11.72 -10.28 13.68
C ILE A 82 12.52 -11.57 13.93
N HIS A 83 13.14 -11.71 15.10
CA HIS A 83 13.89 -12.92 15.46
C HIS A 83 12.94 -14.12 15.59
N GLU A 84 11.82 -13.95 16.30
CA GLU A 84 10.77 -14.97 16.44
C GLU A 84 10.14 -15.38 15.10
N MET A 85 9.90 -14.42 14.19
CA MET A 85 9.36 -14.72 12.86
C MET A 85 10.32 -15.50 11.96
N LYS A 86 11.64 -15.42 12.22
CA LYS A 86 12.68 -16.09 11.43
C LYS A 86 13.13 -17.43 12.03
N ALA A 87 12.80 -17.70 13.29
CA ALA A 87 13.07 -18.99 13.90
C ALA A 87 12.05 -20.03 13.36
N PRO A 88 12.49 -21.06 12.61
CA PRO A 88 11.58 -22.12 12.22
C PRO A 88 11.12 -22.86 13.49
N LYS A 89 9.84 -23.25 13.54
CA LYS A 89 9.35 -24.23 14.51
C LYS A 89 10.04 -25.57 14.31
#